data_AF-A0A941I0Y2-F1
#
_entry.id   AF-A0A941I0Y2-F1
#
_cell.length_a   1.000
_cell.length_b   1.000
_cell.length_c   1.000
_cell.angle_alpha   90.00
_cell.angle_beta   90.00
_cell.angle_gamma   90.00
#
_symmetry.space_group_name_H-M   'P 1'
#
loop_
_entity.id
_entity.type
_entity.pdbx_description
1 polymer ?
#
loop_
_entity_poly.entity_id
_entity_poly.type
_entity_poly.pdbx_seq_one_letter_code
_entity_poly.pdbx_strand_id
1 'polypeptide(L)'
;MSIELQKLKAHSEHLLDGFLGLRERYAMLEPMLFNMSVIEKKGKGVMGRGFIAIKNNLFLFCCQDIAKLSLDKYDTSPSIKRIVEKLQEDRLLATLEEEFSVWYVEPPSEEKDPMVLDLLKRMDEKAQLERRRAFNELVLRLNENWRKLENKPALDSFKKIRNKASAHLDVNLVNGIFQPLDIGSLGVKWKDIGETIAEMQEIIEQIGLIVRNASFSWDSLDRNLEKASKGFWESEDVV
;
A
#
# COMPACT_ATOMS: atom_id res chain seq x y z
N MET A 1 17.85 -7.48 -19.23
CA MET A 1 17.11 -7.35 -17.95
C MET A 1 17.33 -8.61 -17.13
N SER A 2 17.85 -8.51 -15.90
CA SER A 2 18.13 -9.68 -15.05
C SER A 2 16.82 -10.30 -14.50
N ILE A 3 16.85 -11.61 -14.18
CA ILE A 3 15.71 -12.32 -13.57
C ILE A 3 15.30 -11.66 -12.23
N GLU A 4 16.27 -11.16 -11.47
CA GLU A 4 16.05 -10.47 -10.20
C GLU A 4 15.28 -9.17 -10.37
N LEU A 5 15.59 -8.38 -11.40
CA LEU A 5 14.89 -7.14 -11.72
C LEU A 5 13.46 -7.41 -12.19
N GLN A 6 13.24 -8.45 -13.00
CA GLN A 6 11.89 -8.89 -13.39
C GLN A 6 11.07 -9.31 -12.18
N LYS A 7 11.67 -10.08 -11.26
CA LYS A 7 11.02 -10.50 -10.02
C LYS A 7 10.65 -9.30 -9.14
N LEU A 8 11.54 -8.31 -9.03
CA LEU A 8 11.28 -7.08 -8.27
C LEU A 8 10.11 -6.28 -8.87
N LYS A 9 10.09 -6.11 -10.20
CA LYS A 9 8.98 -5.43 -10.91
C LYS A 9 7.65 -6.14 -10.67
N ALA A 10 7.61 -7.47 -10.84
CA ALA A 10 6.40 -8.25 -10.57
C ALA A 10 5.95 -8.18 -9.10
N HIS A 11 6.89 -8.21 -8.15
CA HIS A 11 6.57 -8.03 -6.74
C HIS A 11 5.99 -6.64 -6.46
N SER A 12 6.52 -5.59 -7.10
CA SER A 12 5.98 -4.22 -6.95
C SER A 12 4.57 -4.07 -7.50
N GLU A 13 4.25 -4.77 -8.60
CA GLU A 13 2.90 -4.81 -9.18
C GLU A 13 1.92 -5.52 -8.26
N HIS A 14 2.26 -6.72 -7.81
CA HIS A 14 1.39 -7.48 -6.91
C HIS A 14 1.24 -6.84 -5.52
N LEU A 15 2.25 -6.09 -5.06
CA LEU A 15 2.11 -5.27 -3.85
C LEU A 15 1.04 -4.19 -4.04
N LEU A 16 1.08 -3.49 -5.19
CA LEU A 16 0.06 -2.50 -5.51
C LEU A 16 -1.32 -3.14 -5.60
N ASP A 17 -1.50 -4.24 -6.34
CA ASP A 17 -2.78 -4.94 -6.46
C ASP A 17 -3.34 -5.35 -5.09
N GLY A 18 -2.48 -5.93 -4.24
CA GLY A 18 -2.85 -6.31 -2.88
C GLY A 18 -3.27 -5.11 -2.03
N PHE A 19 -2.58 -3.98 -2.18
CA PHE A 19 -2.90 -2.75 -1.48
C PHE A 19 -4.22 -2.11 -1.97
N LEU A 20 -4.51 -2.18 -3.28
CA LEU A 20 -5.82 -1.75 -3.80
C LEU A 20 -6.96 -2.56 -3.18
N GLY A 21 -6.79 -3.88 -3.05
CA GLY A 21 -7.76 -4.72 -2.34
C GLY A 21 -7.93 -4.37 -0.86
N LEU A 22 -6.86 -3.96 -0.18
CA LEU A 22 -6.93 -3.43 1.20
C LEU A 22 -7.72 -2.11 1.24
N ARG A 23 -7.46 -1.20 0.30
CA ARG A 23 -8.19 0.08 0.18
C ARG A 23 -9.68 -0.13 -0.03
N GLU A 24 -10.06 -1.06 -0.89
CA GLU A 24 -11.46 -1.46 -1.12
C GLU A 24 -12.13 -1.96 0.15
N ARG A 25 -11.48 -2.89 0.88
CA ARG A 25 -12.00 -3.39 2.15
C ARG A 25 -12.15 -2.29 3.19
N TYR A 26 -11.16 -1.41 3.30
CA TYR A 26 -11.21 -0.29 4.23
C TYR A 26 -12.31 0.71 3.87
N ALA A 27 -12.53 1.00 2.58
CA ALA A 27 -13.60 1.88 2.12
C ALA A 27 -15.00 1.36 2.51
N MET A 28 -15.18 0.04 2.60
CA MET A 28 -16.42 -0.56 3.12
C MET A 28 -16.50 -0.52 4.64
N LEU A 29 -15.36 -0.66 5.34
CA LEU A 29 -15.30 -0.66 6.80
C LEU A 29 -15.49 0.73 7.42
N GLU A 30 -14.87 1.75 6.84
CA GLU A 30 -14.80 3.12 7.39
C GLU A 30 -16.18 3.71 7.73
N PRO A 31 -17.21 3.61 6.87
CA PRO A 31 -18.56 4.09 7.22
C PRO A 31 -19.18 3.34 8.39
N MET A 32 -18.88 2.04 8.56
CA MET A 32 -19.38 1.25 9.69
C MET A 32 -18.78 1.67 11.03
N LEU A 33 -17.70 2.46 11.01
CA LEU A 33 -16.97 2.92 12.17
C LEU A 33 -17.26 4.37 12.51
N PHE A 34 -17.42 5.22 11.48
CA PHE A 34 -17.44 6.67 11.67
C PHE A 34 -18.66 7.39 11.08
N ASN A 35 -19.45 6.75 10.20
CA ASN A 35 -20.67 7.35 9.66
C ASN A 35 -21.88 7.03 10.54
N MET A 36 -22.31 8.01 11.34
CA MET A 36 -23.45 7.85 12.26
C MET A 36 -24.75 7.44 11.59
N SER A 37 -25.02 7.93 10.36
CA SER A 37 -26.22 7.54 9.60
C SER A 37 -26.20 6.05 9.27
N VAL A 38 -25.07 5.53 8.79
CA VAL A 38 -24.89 4.10 8.50
C VAL A 38 -25.03 3.26 9.76
N ILE A 39 -24.37 3.68 10.84
CA ILE A 39 -24.40 2.97 12.13
C ILE A 39 -25.81 2.91 12.71
N GLU A 40 -26.57 4.02 12.67
CA GLU A 40 -27.92 4.06 13.22
C GLU A 40 -28.92 3.27 12.38
N LYS A 41 -28.86 3.40 11.05
CA LYS A 41 -29.80 2.73 10.13
C LYS A 41 -29.55 1.24 10.02
N LYS A 42 -28.29 0.80 9.97
CA LYS A 42 -27.91 -0.59 9.66
C LYS A 42 -27.33 -1.34 10.86
N GLY A 43 -26.79 -0.65 11.86
CA GLY A 43 -26.16 -1.27 13.03
C GLY A 43 -27.11 -1.73 14.13
N LYS A 44 -28.43 -1.49 13.99
CA LYS A 44 -29.46 -1.86 14.97
C LYS A 44 -30.56 -2.73 14.33
N GLY A 45 -31.45 -3.26 15.16
CA GLY A 45 -32.61 -4.03 14.71
C GLY A 45 -32.25 -5.34 14.00
N VAL A 46 -33.05 -5.73 13.00
CA VAL A 46 -32.91 -7.01 12.29
C VAL A 46 -31.57 -7.16 11.55
N MET A 47 -30.99 -6.06 11.07
CA MET A 47 -29.71 -6.04 10.36
C MET A 47 -28.49 -6.00 11.30
N GLY A 48 -28.68 -5.64 12.58
CA GLY A 48 -27.58 -5.31 13.48
C GLY A 48 -26.59 -6.46 13.71
N ARG A 49 -27.06 -7.72 13.78
CA ARG A 49 -26.17 -8.88 13.92
C ARG A 49 -25.29 -9.07 12.68
N GLY A 50 -25.87 -8.96 11.49
CA GLY A 50 -25.12 -9.06 10.23
C GLY A 50 -24.12 -7.92 10.08
N PHE A 51 -24.52 -6.70 10.42
CA PHE A 51 -23.65 -5.53 10.42
C PHE A 51 -22.42 -5.73 11.31
N ILE A 52 -22.59 -6.21 12.55
CA ILE A 52 -21.47 -6.46 13.46
C ILE A 52 -20.55 -7.56 12.90
N ALA A 53 -21.12 -8.64 12.36
CA ALA A 53 -20.33 -9.72 11.78
C ALA A 53 -19.48 -9.25 10.59
N ILE A 54 -20.05 -8.46 9.68
CA ILE A 54 -19.33 -7.89 8.54
C ILE A 54 -18.23 -6.94 9.03
N LYS A 55 -18.56 -6.03 9.96
CA LYS A 55 -17.59 -5.07 10.53
C LYS A 55 -16.38 -5.76 11.12
N ASN A 56 -16.60 -6.79 11.93
CA ASN A 56 -15.54 -7.53 12.60
C ASN A 56 -14.66 -8.29 11.59
N ASN A 57 -15.26 -8.91 10.56
CA ASN A 57 -14.51 -9.61 9.52
C ASN A 57 -13.69 -8.63 8.68
N LEU A 58 -14.27 -7.53 8.22
CA LEU A 58 -13.56 -6.50 7.45
C LEU A 58 -12.37 -5.94 8.23
N PHE A 59 -12.55 -5.70 9.53
CA PHE A 59 -11.47 -5.27 10.41
C PHE A 59 -10.33 -6.29 10.47
N LEU A 60 -10.65 -7.56 10.72
CA LEU A 60 -9.64 -8.62 10.80
C LEU A 60 -8.89 -8.79 9.48
N PHE A 61 -9.60 -8.75 8.36
CA PHE A 61 -8.98 -8.79 7.04
C PHE A 61 -8.06 -7.59 6.80
N CYS A 62 -8.49 -6.36 7.12
CA CYS A 62 -7.63 -5.19 7.01
C CYS A 62 -6.34 -5.35 7.85
N CYS A 63 -6.47 -5.82 9.10
CA CYS A 63 -5.30 -6.10 9.95
C CYS A 63 -4.36 -7.14 9.33
N GLN A 64 -4.91 -8.23 8.80
CA GLN A 64 -4.15 -9.31 8.17
C GLN A 64 -3.41 -8.82 6.91
N ASP A 65 -4.08 -8.05 6.07
CA ASP A 65 -3.52 -7.49 4.85
C ASP A 65 -2.42 -6.49 5.14
N ILE A 66 -2.62 -5.56 6.08
CA ILE A 66 -1.58 -4.62 6.51
C ILE A 66 -0.33 -5.39 6.94
N ALA A 67 -0.50 -6.42 7.78
CA ALA A 67 0.62 -7.23 8.23
C ALA A 67 1.28 -8.00 7.07
N LYS A 68 0.51 -8.58 6.15
CA LYS A 68 1.02 -9.33 4.99
C LYS A 68 1.79 -8.43 4.03
N LEU A 69 1.16 -7.34 3.58
CA LEU A 69 1.71 -6.41 2.59
C LEU A 69 2.90 -5.61 3.15
N SER A 70 2.98 -5.43 4.47
CA SER A 70 4.11 -4.70 5.08
C SER A 70 5.25 -5.62 5.49
N LEU A 71 4.98 -6.72 6.19
CA LEU A 71 5.98 -7.44 7.01
C LEU A 71 6.37 -8.83 6.51
N ASP A 72 5.66 -9.41 5.54
CA ASP A 72 5.99 -10.76 5.09
C ASP A 72 7.40 -10.83 4.51
N LYS A 73 8.12 -11.89 4.83
CA LYS A 73 9.55 -12.05 4.49
C LYS A 73 9.82 -13.24 3.56
N TYR A 74 8.77 -13.94 3.14
CA TYR A 74 8.94 -15.11 2.27
C TYR A 74 9.34 -14.66 0.88
N ASP A 75 10.11 -15.51 0.21
CA ASP A 75 10.74 -15.19 -1.07
C ASP A 75 9.74 -15.00 -2.23
N THR A 76 8.50 -15.42 -2.01
CA THR A 76 7.35 -15.31 -2.91
C THR A 76 6.36 -14.22 -2.47
N SER A 77 6.60 -13.55 -1.35
CA SER A 77 5.69 -12.52 -0.83
C SER A 77 6.03 -11.13 -1.40
N PRO A 78 5.08 -10.47 -2.10
CA PRO A 78 5.23 -9.09 -2.55
C PRO A 78 4.93 -8.13 -1.39
N SER A 79 5.86 -7.97 -0.45
CA SER A 79 5.74 -7.06 0.70
C SER A 79 6.67 -5.85 0.59
N ILE A 80 6.31 -4.77 1.28
CA ILE A 80 7.13 -3.57 1.43
C ILE A 80 8.51 -3.94 1.98
N LYS A 81 8.55 -4.67 3.11
CA LYS A 81 9.81 -5.09 3.73
C LYS A 81 10.73 -5.79 2.73
N ARG A 82 10.20 -6.75 1.98
CA ARG A 82 10.99 -7.54 1.04
C ARG A 82 11.54 -6.69 -0.10
N ILE A 83 10.73 -5.80 -0.64
CA ILE A 83 11.13 -4.89 -1.72
C ILE A 83 12.20 -3.92 -1.22
N VAL A 84 12.00 -3.31 -0.04
CA VAL A 84 12.97 -2.37 0.54
C VAL A 84 14.30 -3.07 0.86
N GLU A 85 14.27 -4.30 1.38
CA GLU A 85 15.48 -5.13 1.59
C GLU A 85 16.21 -5.41 0.26
N LYS A 86 15.46 -5.72 -0.81
CA LYS A 86 16.02 -5.95 -2.15
C LYS A 86 16.64 -4.70 -2.75
N LEU A 87 16.06 -3.52 -2.49
CA LEU A 87 16.59 -2.24 -2.93
C LEU A 87 17.89 -1.82 -2.21
N GLN A 88 18.34 -2.56 -1.19
CA GLN A 88 19.67 -2.36 -0.58
C GLN A 88 20.80 -3.03 -1.40
N GLU A 89 20.48 -3.82 -2.42
CA GLU A 89 21.48 -4.45 -3.28
C GLU A 89 22.06 -3.43 -4.27
N ASP A 90 23.30 -2.97 -4.04
CA ASP A 90 23.97 -1.91 -4.84
C ASP A 90 23.84 -2.11 -6.35
N ARG A 91 24.01 -3.35 -6.82
CA ARG A 91 23.93 -3.69 -8.24
C ARG A 91 22.52 -3.45 -8.82
N LEU A 92 21.49 -3.82 -8.05
CA LEU A 92 20.10 -3.67 -8.47
C LEU A 92 19.72 -2.19 -8.46
N LEU A 93 20.15 -1.47 -7.42
CA LEU A 93 19.89 -0.05 -7.26
C LEU A 93 20.56 0.77 -8.37
N ALA A 94 21.82 0.49 -8.71
CA ALA A 94 22.52 1.14 -9.82
C ALA A 94 21.85 0.87 -11.17
N THR A 95 21.28 -0.34 -11.36
CA THR A 95 20.53 -0.67 -12.58
C THR A 95 19.24 0.15 -12.67
N LEU A 96 18.51 0.29 -11.57
CA LEU A 96 17.28 1.09 -11.51
C LEU A 96 17.55 2.59 -11.66
N GLU A 97 18.64 3.11 -11.06
CA GLU A 97 19.06 4.50 -11.22
C GLU A 97 19.36 4.83 -12.69
N GLU A 98 20.03 3.92 -13.40
CA GLU A 98 20.28 4.06 -14.83
C GLU A 98 18.98 4.03 -15.64
N GLU A 99 18.08 3.06 -15.39
CA GLU A 99 16.75 3.01 -16.04
C GLU A 99 15.90 4.27 -15.76
N PHE A 100 16.03 4.88 -14.58
CA PHE A 100 15.30 6.09 -14.19
C PHE A 100 15.90 7.36 -14.80
N SER A 101 17.23 7.42 -14.94
CA SER A 101 17.94 8.63 -15.39
C SER A 101 18.06 8.75 -16.90
N VAL A 102 17.95 7.65 -17.63
CA VAL A 102 18.02 7.65 -19.10
C VAL A 102 16.63 7.84 -19.70
N TRP A 103 16.35 9.06 -20.14
CA TRP A 103 15.25 9.36 -21.05
C TRP A 103 15.88 9.94 -22.32
N TYR A 104 16.15 9.10 -23.29
CA TYR A 104 16.72 9.55 -24.55
C TYR A 104 15.66 10.30 -25.34
N VAL A 105 15.90 11.60 -25.59
CA VAL A 105 15.13 12.38 -26.55
C VAL A 105 16.01 12.48 -27.79
N GLU A 106 15.63 11.77 -28.87
CA GLU A 106 16.31 11.93 -30.15
C GLU A 106 16.26 13.40 -30.57
N PRO A 107 17.40 14.02 -30.94
CA PRO A 107 17.36 15.33 -31.56
C PRO A 107 16.53 15.26 -32.85
N PRO A 108 15.80 16.33 -33.23
CA PRO A 108 15.02 16.34 -34.45
C PRO A 108 15.88 15.94 -35.65
N SER A 109 15.40 15.01 -36.48
CA SER A 109 16.16 14.40 -37.59
C SER A 109 16.65 15.38 -38.66
N GLU A 110 16.11 16.59 -38.68
CA GLU A 110 16.48 17.67 -39.61
C GLU A 110 17.58 18.59 -39.06
N GLU A 111 17.88 18.55 -37.76
CA GLU A 111 18.86 19.42 -37.13
C GLU A 111 20.29 18.92 -37.41
N LYS A 112 21.09 19.75 -38.08
CA LYS A 112 22.48 19.45 -38.46
C LYS A 112 23.47 20.48 -37.93
N ASP A 113 23.00 21.55 -37.28
CA ASP A 113 23.87 22.57 -36.69
C ASP A 113 24.65 21.96 -35.51
N PRO A 114 26.00 21.88 -35.60
CA PRO A 114 26.83 21.33 -34.53
C PRO A 114 26.68 22.06 -33.19
N MET A 115 26.38 23.36 -33.20
CA MET A 115 26.20 24.16 -31.99
C MET A 115 24.89 23.80 -31.29
N VAL A 116 23.81 23.60 -32.06
CA VAL A 116 22.51 23.17 -31.53
C VAL A 116 22.60 21.76 -30.97
N LEU A 117 23.27 20.85 -31.69
CA LEU A 117 23.48 19.48 -31.22
C LEU A 117 24.33 19.41 -29.93
N ASP A 118 25.39 20.22 -29.82
CA ASP A 118 26.18 20.32 -28.58
C ASP A 118 25.36 20.90 -27.42
N LEU A 119 24.51 21.90 -27.68
CA LEU A 119 23.60 22.45 -26.67
C LEU A 119 22.59 21.40 -26.18
N LEU A 120 21.93 20.67 -27.09
CA LEU A 120 20.98 19.61 -26.76
C LEU A 120 21.63 18.50 -25.93
N LYS A 121 22.86 18.11 -26.29
CA LYS A 121 23.63 17.13 -25.53
C LYS A 121 23.90 17.59 -24.10
N ARG A 122 24.37 18.83 -23.91
CA ARG A 122 24.62 19.40 -22.57
C ARG A 122 23.34 19.51 -21.74
N MET A 123 22.21 19.82 -22.37
CA MET A 123 20.91 19.84 -21.70
C MET A 123 20.49 18.46 -21.23
N ASP A 124 20.69 17.43 -22.05
CA ASP A 124 20.39 16.04 -21.66
C ASP A 124 21.31 15.56 -20.52
N GLU A 125 22.63 15.81 -20.60
CA GLU A 125 23.57 15.48 -19.53
C GLU A 125 23.18 16.13 -18.18
N LYS A 126 22.73 17.39 -18.21
CA LYS A 126 22.23 18.08 -17.03
C LYS A 126 20.93 17.44 -16.50
N ALA A 127 19.97 17.15 -17.39
CA ALA A 127 18.71 16.53 -17.01
C ALA A 127 18.91 15.12 -16.43
N GLN A 128 19.83 14.33 -16.99
CA GLN A 128 20.22 13.04 -16.45
C GLN A 128 20.78 13.16 -15.02
N LEU A 129 21.65 14.14 -14.76
CA LEU A 129 22.17 14.38 -13.42
C LEU A 129 21.07 14.78 -12.43
N GLU A 130 20.11 15.61 -12.84
CA GLU A 130 18.95 15.98 -12.02
C GLU A 130 18.06 14.78 -11.73
N ARG A 131 17.81 13.90 -12.71
CA ARG A 131 17.05 12.66 -12.52
C ARG A 131 17.74 11.69 -11.56
N ARG A 132 19.07 11.53 -11.66
CA ARG A 132 19.85 10.73 -10.69
C ARG A 132 19.73 11.28 -9.27
N ARG A 133 19.79 12.59 -9.09
CA ARG A 133 19.56 13.20 -7.77
C ARG A 133 18.16 12.92 -7.25
N ALA A 134 17.14 13.09 -8.10
CA ALA A 134 15.75 12.79 -7.73
C ALA A 134 15.55 11.32 -7.36
N PHE A 135 16.17 10.39 -8.10
CA PHE A 135 16.15 8.96 -7.78
C PHE A 135 16.74 8.68 -6.39
N ASN A 136 17.91 9.24 -6.10
CA ASN A 136 18.57 9.07 -4.80
C ASN A 136 17.73 9.66 -3.65
N GLU A 137 17.10 10.82 -3.85
CA GLU A 137 16.17 11.39 -2.87
C GLU A 137 14.94 10.49 -2.65
N LEU A 138 14.38 9.90 -3.70
CA LEU A 138 13.26 8.96 -3.60
C LEU A 138 13.65 7.73 -2.76
N VAL A 139 14.83 7.16 -3.01
CA VAL A 139 15.33 6.00 -2.27
C VAL A 139 15.56 6.33 -0.79
N LEU A 140 16.11 7.52 -0.49
CA LEU A 140 16.27 7.98 0.89
C LEU A 140 14.91 8.12 1.59
N ARG A 141 13.94 8.78 0.96
CA ARG A 141 12.59 8.95 1.52
C ARG A 141 11.88 7.62 1.72
N LEU A 142 12.02 6.68 0.78
CA LEU A 142 11.50 5.32 0.92
C LEU A 142 12.02 4.64 2.18
N ASN A 143 13.34 4.66 2.38
CA ASN A 143 13.96 4.05 3.54
C ASN A 143 13.52 4.73 4.86
N GLU A 144 13.41 6.05 4.87
CA GLU A 144 12.94 6.80 6.05
C GLU A 144 11.48 6.47 6.39
N ASN A 145 10.59 6.49 5.40
CA ASN A 145 9.17 6.19 5.57
C ASN A 145 8.97 4.73 5.99
N TRP A 146 9.68 3.79 5.36
CA TRP A 146 9.65 2.40 5.77
C TRP A 146 10.12 2.23 7.22
N ARG A 147 11.24 2.85 7.62
CA ARG A 147 11.74 2.78 8.99
C ARG A 147 10.74 3.37 9.99
N LYS A 148 10.06 4.46 9.64
CA LYS A 148 9.00 5.04 10.50
C LYS A 148 7.85 4.04 10.67
N LEU A 149 7.35 3.47 9.57
CA LEU A 149 6.25 2.52 9.60
C LEU A 149 6.62 1.21 10.33
N GLU A 150 7.79 0.63 10.03
CA GLU A 150 8.27 -0.63 10.62
C GLU A 150 8.36 -0.55 12.15
N ASN A 151 8.71 0.62 12.69
CA ASN A 151 8.84 0.85 14.13
C ASN A 151 7.54 1.28 14.83
N LYS A 152 6.40 1.30 14.13
CA LYS A 152 5.12 1.66 14.75
C LYS A 152 4.55 0.52 15.61
N PRO A 153 4.10 0.81 16.84
CA PRO A 153 3.42 -0.18 17.70
C PRO A 153 2.15 -0.79 17.07
N ALA A 154 1.46 -0.02 16.22
CA ALA A 154 0.29 -0.51 15.49
C ALA A 154 0.66 -1.67 14.56
N LEU A 155 1.81 -1.62 13.89
CA LEU A 155 2.25 -2.63 12.95
C LEU A 155 2.56 -3.97 13.64
N ASP A 156 3.19 -3.92 14.81
CA ASP A 156 3.37 -5.09 15.68
C ASP A 156 2.04 -5.70 16.13
N SER A 157 1.06 -4.85 16.39
CA SER A 157 -0.28 -5.30 16.79
C SER A 157 -1.01 -5.98 15.63
N PHE A 158 -0.96 -5.43 14.41
CA PHE A 158 -1.47 -6.08 13.19
C PHE A 158 -0.81 -7.45 12.96
N LYS A 159 0.51 -7.55 13.14
CA LYS A 159 1.24 -8.81 13.05
C LYS A 159 0.73 -9.85 14.05
N LYS A 160 0.49 -9.44 15.31
CA LYS A 160 -0.08 -10.32 16.35
C LYS A 160 -1.48 -10.79 15.97
N ILE A 161 -2.34 -9.88 15.48
CA ILE A 161 -3.70 -10.20 15.02
C ILE A 161 -3.64 -11.21 13.88
N ARG A 162 -2.82 -10.97 12.85
CA ARG A 162 -2.65 -11.89 11.73
C ARG A 162 -2.22 -13.27 12.21
N ASN A 163 -1.22 -13.33 13.07
CA ASN A 163 -0.70 -14.60 13.59
C ASN A 163 -1.78 -15.36 14.38
N LYS A 164 -2.55 -14.67 15.23
CA LYS A 164 -3.67 -15.28 15.98
C LYS A 164 -4.81 -15.72 15.07
N ALA A 165 -5.27 -14.86 14.18
CA ALA A 165 -6.37 -15.17 13.25
C ALA A 165 -6.01 -16.29 12.26
N SER A 166 -4.73 -16.44 11.90
CA SER A 166 -4.26 -17.53 11.03
C SER A 166 -4.02 -18.84 11.79
N ALA A 167 -3.84 -18.80 13.11
CA ALA A 167 -3.54 -19.97 13.94
C ALA A 167 -4.79 -20.78 14.38
N HIS A 168 -5.91 -20.62 13.65
CA HIS A 168 -7.27 -21.07 13.98
C HIS A 168 -8.01 -20.12 14.93
N LEU A 169 -9.36 -20.14 14.86
CA LEU A 169 -10.28 -19.39 15.71
C LEU A 169 -9.98 -19.66 17.20
N ASP A 170 -9.02 -18.93 17.77
CA ASP A 170 -8.76 -18.96 19.20
C ASP A 170 -10.01 -18.44 19.91
N VAL A 171 -10.78 -19.37 20.46
CA VAL A 171 -11.86 -19.09 21.40
C VAL A 171 -11.21 -18.83 22.76
N ASN A 172 -11.32 -17.61 23.25
CA ASN A 172 -10.86 -17.25 24.59
C ASN A 172 -11.85 -17.80 25.61
N LEU A 173 -11.36 -18.52 26.63
CA LEU A 173 -12.18 -18.91 27.77
C LEU A 173 -12.30 -17.71 28.73
N VAL A 174 -13.43 -17.02 28.69
CA VAL A 174 -13.75 -15.90 29.61
C VAL A 174 -14.86 -16.35 30.54
N ASN A 175 -14.60 -16.37 31.85
CA ASN A 175 -15.55 -16.81 32.88
C ASN A 175 -16.18 -18.19 32.62
N GLY A 176 -15.40 -19.15 32.09
CA GLY A 176 -15.87 -20.50 31.80
C GLY A 176 -16.65 -20.66 30.49
N ILE A 177 -16.73 -19.62 29.65
CA ILE A 177 -17.40 -19.66 28.35
C ILE A 177 -16.39 -19.37 27.25
N PHE A 178 -16.36 -20.21 26.22
CA PHE A 178 -15.58 -19.98 25.00
C PHE A 178 -16.20 -18.83 24.20
N GLN A 179 -15.50 -17.70 24.13
CA GLN A 179 -15.93 -16.50 23.42
C GLN A 179 -15.02 -16.23 22.21
N PRO A 180 -15.56 -15.71 21.09
CA PRO A 180 -14.76 -15.23 19.98
C PRO A 180 -13.75 -14.16 20.42
N LEU A 181 -12.63 -14.06 19.69
CA LEU A 181 -11.58 -13.07 19.93
C LEU A 181 -12.17 -11.65 20.07
N ASP A 182 -12.03 -11.05 21.26
CA ASP A 182 -12.40 -9.66 21.46
C ASP A 182 -11.39 -8.75 20.76
N ILE A 183 -11.83 -8.12 19.68
CA ILE A 183 -11.04 -7.17 18.88
C ILE A 183 -10.51 -6.01 19.75
N GLY A 184 -11.28 -5.57 20.75
CA GLY A 184 -10.85 -4.52 21.68
C GLY A 184 -9.63 -4.90 22.53
N SER A 185 -9.46 -6.20 22.80
CA SER A 185 -8.32 -6.74 23.56
C SER A 185 -7.02 -6.81 22.76
N LEU A 186 -7.05 -6.58 21.44
CA LEU A 186 -5.91 -6.74 20.53
C LEU A 186 -5.02 -5.49 20.43
N GLY A 187 -5.39 -4.40 21.12
CA GLY A 187 -4.55 -3.20 21.26
C GLY A 187 -4.48 -2.30 20.02
N VAL A 188 -5.25 -2.60 18.97
CA VAL A 188 -5.37 -1.78 17.76
C VAL A 188 -6.62 -0.90 17.86
N LYS A 189 -6.47 0.40 17.65
CA LYS A 189 -7.59 1.32 17.50
C LYS A 189 -8.06 1.34 16.05
N TRP A 190 -9.35 1.60 15.84
CA TRP A 190 -9.95 1.75 14.51
C TRP A 190 -9.23 2.77 13.62
N LYS A 191 -8.75 3.87 14.22
CA LYS A 191 -8.00 4.92 13.54
C LYS A 191 -6.64 4.45 13.04
N ASP A 192 -6.01 3.49 13.72
CA ASP A 192 -4.68 2.99 13.39
C ASP A 192 -4.65 2.32 12.01
N ILE A 193 -5.78 1.72 11.57
CA ILE A 193 -5.91 1.14 10.22
C ILE A 193 -5.78 2.24 9.16
N GLY A 194 -6.57 3.31 9.26
CA GLY A 194 -6.56 4.40 8.28
C GLY A 194 -5.21 5.11 8.21
N GLU A 195 -4.61 5.41 9.37
CA GLU A 195 -3.28 6.02 9.45
C GLU A 195 -2.19 5.14 8.84
N THR A 196 -2.24 3.82 9.11
CA THR A 196 -1.27 2.88 8.56
C THR A 196 -1.44 2.71 7.05
N ILE A 197 -2.68 2.67 6.55
CA ILE A 197 -2.97 2.62 5.11
C ILE A 197 -2.43 3.86 4.40
N ALA A 198 -2.59 5.06 4.98
CA ALA A 198 -2.07 6.29 4.39
C ALA A 198 -0.53 6.25 4.25
N GLU A 199 0.17 5.79 5.29
CA GLU A 199 1.63 5.64 5.25
C GLU A 199 2.11 4.56 4.28
N MET A 200 1.38 3.45 4.20
CA MET A 200 1.65 2.41 3.21
C MET A 200 1.48 2.94 1.79
N GLN A 201 0.48 3.80 1.52
CA GLN A 201 0.27 4.40 0.20
C GLN A 201 1.50 5.20 -0.25
N GLU A 202 2.05 6.05 0.63
CA GLU A 202 3.25 6.84 0.32
C GLU A 202 4.44 5.94 -0.05
N ILE A 203 4.64 4.86 0.72
CA ILE A 203 5.72 3.91 0.48
C ILE A 203 5.52 3.16 -0.84
N ILE A 204 4.29 2.74 -1.14
CA ILE A 204 3.96 2.02 -2.38
C ILE A 204 4.12 2.91 -3.61
N GLU A 205 3.74 4.18 -3.53
CA GLU A 205 4.00 5.17 -4.58
C GLU A 205 5.51 5.32 -4.84
N GLN A 206 6.31 5.46 -3.77
CA GLN A 206 7.76 5.54 -3.88
C GLN A 206 8.36 4.27 -4.51
N ILE A 207 7.89 3.08 -4.11
CA ILE A 207 8.29 1.81 -4.72
C ILE A 207 7.93 1.79 -6.21
N GLY A 208 6.73 2.24 -6.59
CA GLY A 208 6.28 2.32 -7.98
C GLY A 208 7.20 3.20 -8.84
N LEU A 209 7.55 4.38 -8.32
CA LEU A 209 8.46 5.31 -8.98
C LEU A 209 9.89 4.74 -9.10
N ILE A 210 10.42 4.13 -8.05
CA ILE A 210 11.80 3.59 -8.05
C ILE A 210 11.92 2.36 -8.95
N VAL A 211 10.97 1.43 -8.88
CA VAL A 211 11.09 0.11 -9.52
C VAL A 211 10.57 0.12 -10.96
N ARG A 212 9.55 0.93 -11.25
CA ARG A 212 8.84 0.93 -12.54
C ARG A 212 8.83 2.30 -13.23
N ASN A 213 9.35 3.35 -12.60
CA ASN A 213 9.22 4.73 -13.06
C ASN A 213 7.75 5.10 -13.37
N ALA A 214 6.84 4.63 -12.52
CA ALA A 214 5.40 4.74 -12.73
C ALA A 214 4.70 5.29 -11.48
N SER A 215 3.82 6.26 -11.69
CA SER A 215 2.92 6.81 -10.68
C SER A 215 1.53 6.17 -10.76
N PHE A 216 0.79 6.17 -9.65
CA PHE A 216 -0.61 5.72 -9.63
C PHE A 216 -1.60 6.88 -9.42
N SER A 217 -2.78 6.82 -10.05
CA SER A 217 -3.81 7.87 -9.93
C SER A 217 -4.67 7.65 -8.66
N TRP A 218 -4.11 7.98 -7.50
CA TRP A 218 -4.79 7.82 -6.21
C TRP A 218 -6.11 8.58 -6.13
N ASP A 219 -6.18 9.81 -6.64
CA ASP A 219 -7.42 10.60 -6.63
C ASP A 219 -8.57 9.91 -7.40
N SER A 220 -8.24 9.18 -8.47
CA SER A 220 -9.23 8.44 -9.25
C SER A 220 -9.72 7.22 -8.48
N LEU A 221 -8.82 6.51 -7.79
CA LEU A 221 -9.18 5.42 -6.89
C LEU A 221 -10.09 5.94 -5.77
N ASP A 222 -9.73 7.04 -5.13
CA ASP A 222 -10.48 7.59 -3.99
C ASP A 222 -11.91 7.97 -4.38
N ARG A 223 -12.08 8.65 -5.52
CA ARG A 223 -13.42 8.93 -6.07
C ARG A 223 -14.22 7.67 -6.34
N ASN A 224 -13.58 6.63 -6.90
CA ASN A 224 -14.26 5.37 -7.21
C ASN A 224 -14.68 4.62 -5.95
N LEU A 225 -13.79 4.55 -4.95
CA LEU A 225 -14.05 3.90 -3.66
C LEU A 225 -15.13 4.63 -2.87
N GLU A 226 -15.08 5.97 -2.84
CA GLU A 226 -16.11 6.78 -2.19
C GLU A 226 -17.47 6.57 -2.85
N LYS A 227 -17.54 6.60 -4.18
CA LYS A 227 -18.77 6.34 -4.94
C LYS A 227 -19.32 4.94 -4.66
N ALA A 228 -18.46 3.92 -4.69
CA ALA A 228 -18.86 2.55 -4.44
C ALA A 228 -19.35 2.35 -2.99
N SER A 229 -18.64 2.90 -2.02
CA SER A 229 -18.99 2.81 -0.60
C SER A 229 -20.31 3.51 -0.29
N LYS A 230 -20.49 4.75 -0.77
CA LYS A 230 -21.78 5.46 -0.65
C LYS A 230 -22.90 4.69 -1.32
N GLY A 231 -22.69 4.22 -2.55
CA GLY A 231 -23.69 3.41 -3.27
C GLY A 231 -24.10 2.16 -2.51
N PHE A 232 -23.15 1.47 -1.86
CA PHE A 232 -23.44 0.27 -1.08
C PHE A 232 -24.20 0.58 0.23
N TRP A 233 -23.76 1.59 0.98
CA TRP A 233 -24.31 1.86 2.31
C TRP A 233 -25.55 2.77 2.34
N GLU A 234 -25.66 3.67 1.38
CA GLU A 234 -26.68 4.72 1.33
C GLU A 234 -27.77 4.45 0.29
N SER A 235 -27.68 3.39 -0.51
CA SER A 235 -28.76 3.01 -1.43
C SER A 235 -30.02 2.61 -0.65
N GLU A 236 -31.14 3.17 -1.07
CA GLU A 236 -32.47 2.85 -0.54
C GLU A 236 -33.04 1.55 -1.17
N ASP A 237 -32.43 1.07 -2.26
CA ASP A 237 -32.86 -0.06 -3.08
C ASP A 237 -32.18 -1.40 -2.71
N VAL A 238 -32.10 -1.73 -1.42
CA VAL A 238 -31.69 -3.09 -1.02
C VAL A 238 -32.91 -3.82 -0.46
N VAL A 239 -33.58 -4.53 -1.37
CA VAL A 239 -34.64 -5.53 -1.12
C VAL A 239 -34.09 -6.73 -0.34
#